data_AF-A0AA35SPU2-F1
#
_entry.id   AF-A0AA35SPU2-F1
#
_cell.length_a   1.000
_cell.length_b   1.000
_cell.length_c   1.000
_cell.angle_alpha   90.00
_cell.angle_beta   90.00
_cell.angle_gamma   90.00
#
_symmetry.space_group_name_H-M   'P 1'
#
loop_
_entity.id
_entity.type
_entity.pdbx_description
1 polymer ?
#
loop_
_entity_poly.entity_id
_entity_poly.type
_entity_poly.pdbx_seq_one_letter_code
_entity_poly.pdbx_strand_id
1 'polypeptide(L)'
;MLQDDLGSPLSRRKKKVGGGAGGPNAVDGVVGTVSGDVQTQELAAKIAQNEQLHLKVSELAHESQKSAAALQTTRAKLESDMSSFSEEMEQKEREHKTEVEAMTNNRAMLEAKLAKYSSELKSLKNTLQREQELSGRLRESSPIGLVGSERQPETVRRETYAALNVPVVDAKLQGRVLVSLRASLELVTSFATQLSTLHSYLQQRCKTYPIDTSTGVQISTVNQKLCKLLHSSSSSYTKPLVSAFSQYSGKLHANPYSTPTGSSDLMEFALAHRRLVAYLDTLTPYLQISLQEECGESVCGVQLTDINMQISNTLPRLVAAFSTADNYLSLLARGPVEGVSVASLPVCLQRLKISIRDLHSVLEALHNLYSSKI
;
A
#
# COMPACT_ATOMS: atom_id res chain seq x y z
N MET A 1 3.59 -39.92 30.84
CA MET A 1 2.95 -41.14 31.38
C MET A 1 2.83 -42.13 30.23
N LEU A 2 3.25 -43.39 30.49
CA LEU A 2 3.05 -44.60 29.68
C LEU A 2 3.89 -44.63 28.37
N GLN A 3 4.70 -45.64 28.05
CA GLN A 3 4.87 -46.97 28.64
C GLN A 3 6.17 -47.61 28.13
N ASP A 4 6.92 -48.22 29.05
CA ASP A 4 7.93 -49.26 28.81
C ASP A 4 7.36 -50.45 28.02
N ASP A 5 8.15 -51.09 27.14
CA ASP A 5 8.71 -52.43 27.34
C ASP A 5 9.35 -53.02 26.06
N LEU A 6 10.18 -54.05 26.25
CA LEU A 6 10.93 -54.90 25.28
C LEU A 6 12.34 -54.37 24.94
N GLY A 7 13.45 -54.89 25.46
CA GLY A 7 13.72 -56.20 26.06
C GLY A 7 15.09 -56.67 25.55
N SER A 8 16.14 -56.51 26.37
CA SER A 8 17.47 -57.11 26.13
C SER A 8 17.49 -58.58 26.55
N PRO A 9 18.23 -59.44 25.85
CA PRO A 9 19.41 -60.11 26.47
C PRO A 9 20.57 -60.24 25.44
N LEU A 10 21.88 -60.30 25.71
CA LEU A 10 22.70 -60.58 26.88
C LEU A 10 24.13 -60.08 26.59
N SER A 11 24.67 -59.25 27.47
CA SER A 11 26.12 -59.01 27.59
C SER A 11 26.66 -59.98 28.65
N ARG A 12 27.66 -60.81 28.33
CA ARG A 12 28.34 -61.70 29.30
C ARG A 12 29.84 -61.40 29.39
N ARG A 13 30.16 -60.69 30.47
CA ARG A 13 31.32 -60.77 31.39
C ARG A 13 32.62 -61.44 30.89
N LYS A 14 33.68 -60.62 30.86
CA LYS A 14 35.09 -61.01 31.03
C LYS A 14 35.30 -61.70 32.39
N LYS A 15 36.05 -62.81 32.43
CA LYS A 15 36.69 -63.34 33.65
C LYS A 15 38.18 -63.57 33.39
N LYS A 16 38.98 -63.14 34.37
CA LYS A 16 40.44 -63.01 34.39
C LYS A 16 41.12 -64.34 34.76
N VAL A 17 42.32 -64.51 34.21
CA VAL A 17 43.28 -65.62 34.36
C VAL A 17 43.79 -65.78 35.80
N GLY A 18 44.05 -67.04 36.19
CA GLY A 18 44.90 -67.45 37.30
C GLY A 18 45.25 -68.94 37.15
N GLY A 19 46.54 -69.26 37.06
CA GLY A 19 47.06 -70.59 36.67
C GLY A 19 47.31 -71.59 37.80
N GLY A 20 47.85 -72.76 37.45
CA GLY A 20 48.47 -73.70 38.38
C GLY A 20 48.28 -75.19 38.07
N ALA A 21 49.31 -75.78 37.44
CA ALA A 21 49.88 -77.14 37.60
C ALA A 21 49.04 -78.44 37.56
N GLY A 22 49.52 -79.40 36.76
CA GLY A 22 49.32 -80.86 36.96
C GLY A 22 49.20 -81.66 35.66
N GLY A 23 50.28 -82.28 35.17
CA GLY A 23 50.24 -83.36 34.15
C GLY A 23 49.94 -84.74 34.77
N PRO A 24 50.27 -85.89 34.14
CA PRO A 24 50.59 -86.18 32.74
C PRO A 24 49.74 -87.34 32.15
N ASN A 25 49.78 -87.58 30.83
CA ASN A 25 50.01 -88.94 30.30
C ASN A 25 50.25 -88.95 28.79
N ALA A 26 51.34 -89.63 28.44
CA ALA A 26 51.75 -89.99 27.09
C ALA A 26 50.98 -91.23 26.62
N VAL A 27 50.66 -91.30 25.32
CA VAL A 27 50.91 -92.52 24.52
C VAL A 27 51.17 -92.09 23.07
N ASP A 28 52.31 -92.54 22.56
CA ASP A 28 52.82 -92.40 21.21
C ASP A 28 52.27 -93.54 20.33
N GLY A 29 52.05 -93.33 19.01
CA GLY A 29 51.40 -94.34 18.17
C GLY A 29 51.30 -94.00 16.67
N VAL A 30 52.43 -94.07 16.01
CA VAL A 30 52.79 -93.88 14.59
C VAL A 30 51.90 -94.56 13.51
N VAL A 31 51.48 -93.72 12.53
CA VAL A 31 51.42 -93.87 11.04
C VAL A 31 50.37 -94.77 10.35
N GLY A 32 49.49 -94.08 9.60
CA GLY A 32 48.83 -94.55 8.38
C GLY A 32 48.86 -93.46 7.29
N THR A 33 49.94 -93.42 6.50
CA THR A 33 50.37 -92.31 5.63
C THR A 33 49.74 -92.23 4.23
N VAL A 34 48.49 -92.68 4.04
CA VAL A 34 47.77 -92.48 2.76
C VAL A 34 46.40 -91.81 2.93
N SER A 35 45.91 -91.70 4.17
CA SER A 35 44.66 -90.95 4.47
C SER A 35 44.92 -89.52 4.94
N GLY A 36 46.14 -89.23 5.41
CA GLY A 36 46.55 -87.91 5.88
C GLY A 36 46.60 -86.85 4.77
N ASP A 37 47.02 -87.20 3.56
CA ASP A 37 47.09 -86.25 2.45
C ASP A 37 45.70 -85.86 1.93
N VAL A 38 44.76 -86.81 1.85
CA VAL A 38 43.37 -86.53 1.45
C VAL A 38 42.66 -85.71 2.53
N GLN A 39 42.87 -86.04 3.82
CA GLN A 39 42.28 -85.30 4.92
C GLN A 39 42.87 -83.90 5.07
N THR A 40 44.18 -83.73 4.88
CA THR A 40 44.83 -82.41 4.91
C THR A 40 44.46 -81.56 3.70
N GLN A 41 44.30 -82.16 2.52
CA GLN A 41 43.79 -81.46 1.34
C GLN A 41 42.32 -81.05 1.49
N GLU A 42 41.48 -81.89 2.10
CA GLU A 42 40.09 -81.54 2.41
C GLU A 42 39.98 -80.48 3.51
N LEU A 43 40.87 -80.51 4.51
CA LEU A 43 41.02 -79.46 5.53
C LEU A 43 41.47 -78.14 4.89
N ALA A 44 42.46 -78.16 4.01
CA ALA A 44 42.92 -76.97 3.28
C ALA A 44 41.82 -76.39 2.39
N ALA A 45 41.05 -77.24 1.71
CA ALA A 45 39.89 -76.82 0.91
C ALA A 45 38.78 -76.18 1.78
N LYS A 46 38.49 -76.75 2.96
CA LYS A 46 37.52 -76.17 3.91
C LYS A 46 38.01 -74.86 4.52
N ILE A 47 39.30 -74.73 4.81
CA ILE A 47 39.91 -73.47 5.29
C ILE A 47 39.79 -72.39 4.21
N ALA A 48 40.16 -72.70 2.97
CA ALA A 48 40.04 -71.77 1.84
C ALA A 48 38.57 -71.37 1.58
N GLN A 49 37.63 -72.31 1.69
CA GLN A 49 36.20 -72.01 1.58
C GLN A 49 35.69 -71.12 2.72
N ASN A 50 36.17 -71.33 3.94
CA ASN A 50 35.84 -70.48 5.10
C ASN A 50 36.41 -69.08 4.95
N GLU A 51 37.64 -68.93 4.46
CA GLU A 51 38.24 -67.63 4.14
C GLU A 51 37.42 -66.88 3.10
N GLN A 52 36.98 -67.57 2.04
CA GLN A 52 36.13 -66.98 1.01
C GLN A 52 34.74 -66.59 1.54
N LEU A 53 34.17 -67.38 2.46
CA LEU A 53 32.93 -67.05 3.16
C LEU A 53 33.11 -65.83 4.08
N HIS A 54 34.22 -65.74 4.82
CA HIS A 54 34.52 -64.59 5.67
C HIS A 54 34.67 -63.30 4.86
N LEU A 55 35.31 -63.36 3.68
CA LEU A 55 35.39 -62.24 2.76
C LEU A 55 34.00 -61.79 2.29
N LYS A 56 33.16 -62.72 1.82
CA LYS A 56 31.78 -62.40 1.38
C LYS A 56 30.91 -61.86 2.51
N VAL A 57 31.03 -62.42 3.72
CA VAL A 57 30.31 -61.93 4.90
C VAL A 57 30.80 -60.53 5.29
N SER A 58 32.09 -60.27 5.21
CA SER A 58 32.66 -58.95 5.45
C SER A 58 32.20 -57.91 4.43
N GLU A 59 32.16 -58.28 3.14
CA GLU A 59 31.65 -57.42 2.06
C GLU A 59 30.17 -57.11 2.25
N LEU A 60 29.33 -58.11 2.49
CA LEU A 60 27.90 -57.93 2.76
C LEU A 60 27.64 -57.12 4.03
N ALA A 61 28.44 -57.32 5.08
CA ALA A 61 28.35 -56.53 6.31
C ALA A 61 28.72 -55.07 6.03
N HIS A 62 29.74 -54.80 5.23
CA HIS A 62 30.15 -53.45 4.86
C HIS A 62 29.10 -52.77 3.96
N GLU A 63 28.50 -53.48 3.01
CA GLU A 63 27.39 -52.97 2.19
C GLU A 63 26.13 -52.68 3.02
N SER A 64 25.77 -53.60 3.93
CA SER A 64 24.67 -53.39 4.87
C SER A 64 24.93 -52.20 5.78
N GLN A 65 26.15 -52.02 6.26
CA GLN A 65 26.53 -50.89 7.10
C GLN A 65 26.46 -49.57 6.33
N LYS A 66 26.93 -49.55 5.07
CA LYS A 66 26.86 -48.37 4.20
C LYS A 66 25.41 -47.99 3.87
N SER A 67 24.56 -48.98 3.58
CA SER A 67 23.13 -48.78 3.35
C SER A 67 22.43 -48.27 4.61
N ALA A 68 22.71 -48.87 5.78
CA ALA A 68 22.15 -48.43 7.05
C ALA A 68 22.57 -46.99 7.41
N ALA A 69 23.84 -46.63 7.18
CA ALA A 69 24.32 -45.27 7.38
C ALA A 69 23.64 -44.26 6.43
N ALA A 70 23.45 -44.61 5.16
CA ALA A 70 22.73 -43.77 4.20
C ALA A 70 21.24 -43.60 4.54
N LEU A 71 20.59 -44.65 5.05
CA LEU A 71 19.22 -44.57 5.54
C LEU A 71 19.11 -43.73 6.82
N GLN A 72 20.10 -43.79 7.72
CA GLN A 72 20.13 -42.94 8.91
C GLN A 72 20.33 -41.47 8.57
N THR A 73 21.21 -41.13 7.62
CA THR A 73 21.41 -39.73 7.22
C THR A 73 20.19 -39.15 6.51
N THR A 74 19.56 -39.92 5.63
CA THR A 74 18.31 -39.50 4.96
C THR A 74 17.17 -39.35 5.96
N ARG A 75 17.05 -40.26 6.93
CA ARG A 75 16.06 -40.13 8.01
C ARG A 75 16.29 -38.90 8.87
N ALA A 76 17.53 -38.64 9.30
CA ALA A 76 17.86 -37.45 10.09
C ALA A 76 17.55 -36.15 9.32
N LYS A 77 17.81 -36.13 8.02
CA LYS A 77 17.46 -35.00 7.15
C LYS A 77 15.94 -34.79 7.09
N LEU A 78 15.17 -35.85 6.85
CA LEU A 78 13.71 -35.77 6.80
C LEU A 78 13.11 -35.34 8.15
N GLU A 79 13.63 -35.84 9.27
CA GLU A 79 13.20 -35.42 10.60
C GLU A 79 13.50 -33.93 10.86
N SER A 80 14.66 -33.44 10.43
CA SER A 80 15.01 -32.01 10.49
C SER A 80 14.09 -31.16 9.61
N ASP A 81 13.85 -31.57 8.35
CA ASP A 81 13.00 -30.85 7.40
C ASP A 81 11.54 -30.80 7.90
N MET A 82 11.03 -31.90 8.47
CA MET A 82 9.70 -31.92 9.09
C MET A 82 9.61 -31.00 10.30
N SER A 83 10.66 -30.92 11.12
CA SER A 83 10.70 -29.99 12.27
C SER A 83 10.64 -28.54 11.78
N SER A 84 11.43 -28.16 10.77
CA SER A 84 11.39 -26.81 10.21
C SER A 84 10.04 -26.48 9.57
N PHE A 85 9.44 -27.42 8.82
CA PHE A 85 8.10 -27.20 8.26
C PHE A 85 7.03 -27.05 9.34
N SER A 86 7.13 -27.79 10.45
CA SER A 86 6.21 -27.63 11.58
C SER A 86 6.33 -26.23 12.21
N GLU A 87 7.55 -25.74 12.41
CA GLU A 87 7.80 -24.40 12.96
C GLU A 87 7.30 -23.29 12.02
N GLU A 88 7.51 -23.42 10.70
CA GLU A 88 6.99 -22.50 9.69
C GLU A 88 5.46 -22.48 9.67
N MET A 89 4.82 -23.65 9.77
CA MET A 89 3.36 -23.76 9.84
C MET A 89 2.81 -23.10 11.11
N GLU A 90 3.41 -23.34 12.27
CA GLU A 90 3.02 -22.68 13.52
C GLU A 90 3.22 -21.16 13.48
N GLN A 91 4.30 -20.69 12.86
CA GLN A 91 4.55 -19.27 12.64
C GLN A 91 3.47 -18.66 11.74
N LYS A 92 3.13 -19.32 10.63
CA LYS A 92 2.06 -18.87 9.73
C LYS A 92 0.69 -18.89 10.38
N GLU A 93 0.39 -19.89 11.19
CA GLU A 93 -0.87 -19.96 11.95
C GLU A 93 -0.95 -18.80 12.96
N ARG A 94 0.15 -18.50 13.66
CA ARG A 94 0.21 -17.33 14.57
C ARG A 94 0.02 -16.01 13.82
N GLU A 95 0.67 -15.83 12.67
CA GLU A 95 0.50 -14.64 11.83
C GLU A 95 -0.96 -14.46 11.40
N HIS A 96 -1.57 -15.51 10.84
CA HIS A 96 -2.98 -15.47 10.43
C HIS A 96 -3.92 -15.20 11.60
N LYS A 97 -3.66 -15.77 12.79
CA LYS A 97 -4.46 -15.49 13.98
C LYS A 97 -4.38 -14.02 14.37
N THR A 98 -3.18 -13.43 14.39
CA THR A 98 -3.02 -12.00 14.71
C THR A 98 -3.67 -11.09 13.67
N GLU A 99 -3.63 -11.47 12.39
CA GLU A 99 -4.29 -10.73 11.31
C GLU A 99 -5.82 -10.78 11.45
N VAL A 100 -6.38 -11.94 11.78
CA VAL A 100 -7.82 -12.09 12.05
C VAL A 100 -8.25 -11.26 13.27
N GLU A 101 -7.46 -11.25 14.35
CA GLU A 101 -7.72 -10.42 15.52
C GLU A 101 -7.67 -8.91 15.19
N ALA A 102 -6.71 -8.48 14.35
CA ALA A 102 -6.64 -7.10 13.89
C ALA A 102 -7.85 -6.72 13.01
N MET A 103 -8.25 -7.60 12.09
CA MET A 103 -9.40 -7.38 11.21
C MET A 103 -10.73 -7.36 11.97
N THR A 104 -10.91 -8.23 12.96
CA THR A 104 -12.10 -8.23 13.82
C THR A 104 -12.19 -6.97 14.69
N ASN A 105 -11.07 -6.49 15.22
CA ASN A 105 -11.03 -5.20 15.95
C ASN A 105 -11.35 -4.00 15.03
N ASN A 106 -10.75 -3.96 13.84
CA ASN A 106 -11.03 -2.92 12.84
C ASN A 106 -12.51 -2.91 12.43
N ARG A 107 -13.10 -4.09 12.24
CA ARG A 107 -14.53 -4.24 11.97
C ARG A 107 -15.37 -3.66 13.12
N ALA A 108 -15.08 -4.00 14.37
CA ALA A 108 -15.81 -3.48 15.53
C ALA A 108 -15.70 -1.95 15.63
N MET A 109 -14.52 -1.38 15.39
CA MET A 109 -14.32 0.07 15.36
C MET A 109 -15.11 0.77 14.24
N LEU A 110 -15.17 0.16 13.05
CA LEU A 110 -15.95 0.70 11.93
C LEU A 110 -17.45 0.61 12.18
N GLU A 111 -17.93 -0.50 12.74
CA GLU A 111 -19.33 -0.67 13.15
C GLU A 111 -19.74 0.40 14.19
N ALA A 112 -18.89 0.68 15.18
CA ALA A 112 -19.13 1.73 16.18
C ALA A 112 -19.19 3.14 15.54
N LYS A 113 -18.29 3.45 14.59
CA LYS A 113 -18.31 4.71 13.84
C LYS A 113 -19.57 4.86 12.99
N LEU A 114 -19.99 3.79 12.31
CA LEU A 114 -21.23 3.77 11.53
C LEU A 114 -22.46 3.99 12.41
N ALA A 115 -22.53 3.32 13.56
CA ALA A 115 -23.60 3.52 14.53
C ALA A 115 -23.67 4.99 14.99
N LYS A 116 -22.52 5.60 15.32
CA LYS A 116 -22.43 7.02 15.68
C LYS A 116 -22.95 7.93 14.57
N TYR A 117 -22.45 7.81 13.33
CA TYR A 117 -22.92 8.64 12.22
C TYR A 117 -24.42 8.44 11.91
N SER A 118 -24.94 7.22 12.04
CA SER A 118 -26.37 6.96 11.87
C SER A 118 -27.22 7.68 12.92
N SER A 119 -26.74 7.78 14.16
CA SER A 119 -27.41 8.51 15.24
C SER A 119 -27.39 10.02 15.00
N GLU A 120 -26.26 10.55 14.53
CA GLU A 120 -26.10 11.96 14.18
C GLU A 120 -27.04 12.35 13.01
N LEU A 121 -27.11 11.52 11.96
CA LEU A 121 -28.04 11.72 10.84
C LEU A 121 -29.51 11.69 11.28
N LYS A 122 -29.89 10.78 12.18
CA LYS A 122 -31.24 10.78 12.76
C LYS A 122 -31.53 12.07 13.54
N SER A 123 -30.56 12.56 14.32
CA SER A 123 -30.72 13.80 15.08
C SER A 123 -30.86 15.03 14.16
N LEU A 124 -30.05 15.12 13.10
CA LEU A 124 -30.11 16.17 12.08
C LEU A 124 -31.43 16.15 11.29
N LYS A 125 -31.94 14.96 10.98
CA LYS A 125 -33.24 14.81 10.32
C LYS A 125 -34.37 15.35 11.20
N ASN A 126 -34.33 15.06 12.50
CA ASN A 126 -35.34 15.54 13.45
C ASN A 126 -35.27 17.06 13.63
N THR A 127 -34.07 17.66 13.66
CA THR A 127 -33.93 19.13 13.72
C THR A 127 -34.46 19.80 12.46
N LEU A 128 -34.18 19.24 11.28
CA LEU A 128 -34.67 19.76 10.00
C LEU A 128 -36.21 19.69 9.92
N GLN A 129 -36.81 18.58 10.37
CA GLN A 129 -38.27 18.45 10.42
C GLN A 129 -38.89 19.51 11.34
N ARG A 130 -38.28 19.76 12.50
CA ARG A 130 -38.74 20.81 13.44
C ARG A 130 -38.63 22.22 12.85
N GLU A 131 -37.56 22.51 12.11
CA GLU A 131 -37.40 23.78 11.41
C GLU A 131 -38.43 23.97 10.27
N GLN A 132 -38.75 22.89 9.55
CA GLN A 132 -39.79 22.90 8.52
C GLN A 132 -41.19 23.11 9.11
N GLU A 133 -41.52 22.47 10.23
CA GLU A 133 -42.77 22.67 10.96
C GLU A 133 -42.89 24.11 11.48
N LEU A 134 -41.82 24.67 12.05
CA LEU A 134 -41.79 26.07 12.50
C LEU A 134 -41.92 27.05 11.32
N SER A 135 -41.29 26.76 10.19
CA SER A 135 -41.41 27.57 8.97
C SER A 135 -42.82 27.51 8.36
N GLY A 136 -43.47 26.34 8.42
CA GLY A 136 -44.87 26.16 8.02
C GLY A 136 -45.81 26.98 8.90
N ARG A 137 -45.66 26.87 10.23
CA ARG A 137 -46.43 27.67 11.19
C ARG A 137 -46.18 29.18 11.07
N LEU A 138 -44.95 29.59 10.74
CA LEU A 138 -44.62 31.00 10.49
C LEU A 138 -45.34 31.54 9.24
N ARG A 139 -45.40 30.75 8.16
CA ARG A 139 -46.18 31.07 6.96
C ARG A 139 -47.68 31.15 7.24
N GLU A 140 -48.20 30.26 8.08
CA GLU A 140 -49.61 30.28 8.51
C GLU A 140 -49.94 31.44 9.46
N SER A 141 -48.96 31.91 10.24
CA SER A 141 -49.11 33.02 11.19
C SER A 141 -48.83 34.42 10.62
N SER A 142 -48.40 34.53 9.36
CA SER A 142 -48.19 35.82 8.70
C SER A 142 -49.51 36.33 8.13
N PRO A 143 -50.09 37.43 8.65
CA PRO A 143 -51.22 38.07 8.01
C PRO A 143 -50.70 38.85 6.79
N ILE A 144 -50.66 38.20 5.63
CA ILE A 144 -50.66 38.90 4.34
C ILE A 144 -52.07 39.46 4.15
N GLY A 145 -52.29 40.65 4.70
CA GLY A 145 -53.55 41.39 4.61
C GLY A 145 -53.77 42.24 5.84
N LEU A 146 -53.80 43.57 5.64
CA LEU A 146 -53.94 44.64 6.63
C LEU A 146 -52.67 45.03 7.40
N VAL A 147 -51.91 46.00 6.88
CA VAL A 147 -51.78 47.35 7.48
C VAL A 147 -51.45 48.32 6.36
N GLY A 148 -52.48 49.00 5.85
CA GLY A 148 -52.32 50.34 5.32
C GLY A 148 -52.37 51.32 6.50
N SER A 149 -51.66 52.44 6.33
CA SER A 149 -51.68 53.64 7.17
C SER A 149 -50.56 53.80 8.18
N GLU A 150 -49.88 54.93 7.96
CA GLU A 150 -49.16 55.77 8.90
C GLU A 150 -47.74 55.40 9.34
N ARG A 151 -46.83 56.18 8.74
CA ARG A 151 -45.47 56.54 9.17
C ARG A 151 -44.47 55.39 9.19
N GLN A 152 -43.59 55.37 8.19
CA GLN A 152 -42.37 54.57 8.28
C GLN A 152 -41.10 55.34 7.89
N PRO A 153 -40.01 55.20 8.67
CA PRO A 153 -38.69 55.75 8.40
C PRO A 153 -37.96 54.94 7.30
N GLU A 154 -36.92 55.53 6.71
CA GLU A 154 -36.15 55.22 5.48
C GLU A 154 -35.63 53.77 5.24
N THR A 155 -36.10 52.76 5.95
CA THR A 155 -35.67 51.36 5.84
C THR A 155 -36.33 50.57 4.68
N VAL A 156 -37.40 51.10 4.07
CA VAL A 156 -38.21 50.44 3.02
C VAL A 156 -37.51 50.37 1.65
N ARG A 157 -36.36 51.05 1.47
CA ARG A 157 -35.61 50.95 0.20
C ARG A 157 -35.04 49.56 -0.04
N ARG A 158 -34.91 48.67 0.94
CA ARG A 158 -34.27 47.35 0.73
C ARG A 158 -35.21 46.28 0.15
N GLU A 159 -36.50 46.35 0.45
CA GLU A 159 -37.48 45.32 0.07
C GLU A 159 -38.00 45.50 -1.37
N THR A 160 -38.05 46.75 -1.85
CA THR A 160 -38.43 47.06 -3.24
C THR A 160 -37.37 46.64 -4.26
N TYR A 161 -36.09 46.58 -3.87
CA TYR A 161 -35.03 46.00 -4.72
C TYR A 161 -34.95 44.48 -4.64
N ALA A 162 -35.58 43.83 -3.66
CA ALA A 162 -35.64 42.36 -3.59
C ALA A 162 -36.63 41.76 -4.60
N ALA A 163 -37.57 42.57 -5.11
CA ALA A 163 -38.50 42.20 -6.17
C ALA A 163 -37.88 42.30 -7.58
N LEU A 164 -36.81 43.09 -7.74
CA LEU A 164 -35.95 43.00 -8.91
C LEU A 164 -34.87 41.96 -8.60
N ASN A 165 -34.75 40.92 -9.42
CA ASN A 165 -33.71 39.90 -9.31
C ASN A 165 -32.31 40.47 -9.67
N VAL A 166 -31.92 41.57 -9.05
CA VAL A 166 -30.65 42.27 -9.23
C VAL A 166 -29.79 41.91 -8.02
N PRO A 167 -28.61 41.29 -8.22
CA PRO A 167 -27.72 40.98 -7.12
C PRO A 167 -27.39 42.27 -6.36
N VAL A 168 -27.75 42.33 -5.07
CA VAL A 168 -27.29 43.39 -4.17
C VAL A 168 -25.82 43.10 -3.89
N VAL A 169 -24.94 43.50 -4.80
CA VAL A 169 -23.50 43.30 -4.66
C VAL A 169 -22.97 44.30 -3.64
N ASP A 170 -22.71 43.83 -2.42
CA ASP A 170 -21.96 44.61 -1.43
C ASP A 170 -20.53 44.81 -1.96
N ALA A 171 -20.19 46.06 -2.33
CA ALA A 171 -18.88 46.44 -2.86
C ALA A 171 -17.72 46.00 -1.94
N LYS A 172 -17.95 45.90 -0.61
CA LYS A 172 -16.95 45.38 0.34
C LYS A 172 -16.75 43.87 0.19
N LEU A 173 -17.83 43.11 0.04
CA LEU A 173 -17.76 41.67 -0.16
C LEU A 173 -17.08 41.34 -1.50
N GLN A 174 -17.43 42.09 -2.54
CA GLN A 174 -16.84 41.99 -3.87
C GLN A 174 -15.34 42.28 -3.87
N GLY A 175 -14.91 43.35 -3.18
CA GLY A 175 -13.50 43.65 -2.98
C GLY A 175 -12.75 42.52 -2.27
N ARG A 176 -13.35 41.91 -1.23
CA ARG A 176 -12.77 40.75 -0.54
C ARG A 176 -12.68 39.52 -1.43
N VAL A 177 -13.67 39.28 -2.29
CA VAL A 177 -13.66 38.19 -3.28
C VAL A 177 -12.52 38.40 -4.27
N LEU A 178 -12.35 39.60 -4.82
CA LEU A 178 -11.27 39.92 -5.76
C LEU A 178 -9.87 39.74 -5.14
N VAL A 179 -9.67 40.21 -3.90
CA VAL A 179 -8.41 40.00 -3.17
C VAL A 179 -8.15 38.50 -2.96
N SER A 180 -9.18 37.74 -2.57
CA SER A 180 -9.08 36.30 -2.38
C SER A 180 -8.80 35.56 -3.69
N LEU A 181 -9.35 36.04 -4.80
CA LEU A 181 -9.15 35.46 -6.13
C LEU A 181 -7.71 35.68 -6.61
N ARG A 182 -7.15 36.87 -6.36
CA ARG A 182 -5.74 37.17 -6.65
C ARG A 182 -4.79 36.30 -5.83
N ALA A 183 -5.04 36.16 -4.53
CA ALA A 183 -4.29 35.24 -3.69
C ALA A 183 -4.42 33.78 -4.19
N SER A 184 -5.61 33.39 -4.66
CA SER A 184 -5.81 32.06 -5.27
C SER A 184 -5.02 31.89 -6.57
N LEU A 185 -4.85 32.96 -7.36
CA LEU A 185 -4.06 32.93 -8.59
C LEU A 185 -2.59 32.71 -8.28
N GLU A 186 -2.06 33.38 -7.26
CA GLU A 186 -0.70 33.18 -6.75
C GLU A 186 -0.49 31.75 -6.24
N LEU A 187 -1.51 31.16 -5.59
CA LEU A 187 -1.45 29.75 -5.17
C LEU A 187 -1.47 28.78 -6.35
N VAL A 188 -2.33 29.00 -7.36
CA VAL A 188 -2.41 28.15 -8.55
C VAL A 188 -1.12 28.23 -9.37
N THR A 189 -0.52 29.41 -9.51
CA THR A 189 0.78 29.58 -10.18
C THR A 189 1.90 28.93 -9.38
N SER A 190 1.97 29.15 -8.07
CA SER A 190 2.95 28.49 -7.18
C SER A 190 2.83 26.97 -7.28
N PHE A 191 1.60 26.44 -7.21
CA PHE A 191 1.33 25.03 -7.39
C PHE A 191 1.84 24.50 -8.74
N ALA A 192 1.51 25.17 -9.84
CA ALA A 192 1.96 24.76 -11.17
C ALA A 192 3.49 24.74 -11.28
N THR A 193 4.18 25.69 -10.63
CA THR A 193 5.65 25.71 -10.57
C THR A 193 6.19 24.54 -9.75
N GLN A 194 5.65 24.26 -8.56
CA GLN A 194 6.07 23.14 -7.72
C GLN A 194 5.88 21.80 -8.41
N LEU A 195 4.72 21.59 -9.05
CA LEU A 195 4.43 20.38 -9.81
C LEU A 195 5.38 20.24 -11.01
N SER A 196 5.69 21.34 -11.71
CA SER A 196 6.66 21.32 -12.80
C SER A 196 8.07 20.97 -12.33
N THR A 197 8.51 21.51 -11.19
CA THR A 197 9.80 21.17 -10.58
C THR A 197 9.86 19.71 -10.20
N LEU A 198 8.79 19.19 -9.60
CA LEU A 198 8.65 17.77 -9.26
C LEU A 198 8.75 16.88 -10.51
N HIS A 199 8.04 17.21 -11.59
CA HIS A 199 8.12 16.46 -12.84
C HIS A 199 9.50 16.49 -13.47
N SER A 200 10.20 17.63 -13.43
CA SER A 200 11.58 17.74 -13.91
C SER A 200 12.53 16.84 -13.09
N TYR A 201 12.39 16.85 -11.77
CA TYR A 201 13.17 15.98 -10.88
C TYR A 201 12.88 14.49 -11.19
N LEU A 202 11.61 14.11 -11.33
CA LEU A 202 11.21 12.77 -11.70
C LEU A 202 11.77 12.35 -13.06
N GLN A 203 11.73 13.24 -14.04
CA GLN A 203 12.28 12.99 -15.36
C GLN A 203 13.78 12.75 -15.31
N GLN A 204 14.52 13.50 -14.48
CA GLN A 204 15.95 13.27 -14.26
C GLN A 204 16.19 11.90 -13.62
N ARG A 205 15.46 11.58 -12.56
CA ARG A 205 15.58 10.29 -11.86
C ARG A 205 15.29 9.08 -12.76
N CYS A 206 14.25 9.17 -13.60
CA CYS A 206 13.90 8.13 -14.58
C CYS A 206 14.95 7.95 -15.70
N LYS A 207 15.81 8.95 -15.93
CA LYS A 207 16.94 8.85 -16.87
C LYS A 207 18.20 8.29 -16.22
N THR A 208 18.28 8.34 -14.89
CA THR A 208 19.43 7.85 -14.11
C THR A 208 19.24 6.41 -13.63
N TYR A 209 17.99 5.95 -13.46
CA TYR A 209 17.64 4.58 -13.05
C TYR A 209 16.71 3.91 -14.09
N PRO A 210 16.91 2.65 -14.51
CA PRO A 210 17.92 1.67 -14.09
C PRO A 210 19.08 1.62 -15.11
N ILE A 211 20.30 1.80 -14.63
CA ILE A 211 21.56 1.54 -15.29
C ILE A 211 22.10 2.67 -16.20
N ASP A 212 23.29 3.08 -15.77
CA ASP A 212 24.20 4.09 -16.27
C ASP A 212 24.67 3.78 -17.70
N THR A 213 24.90 4.84 -18.46
CA THR A 213 25.57 4.87 -19.78
C THR A 213 26.91 4.10 -19.81
N SER A 214 27.47 3.75 -18.64
CA SER A 214 28.68 2.94 -18.48
C SER A 214 28.47 1.41 -18.57
N THR A 215 27.25 0.89 -18.40
CA THR A 215 26.97 -0.56 -18.26
C THR A 215 26.10 -1.16 -19.37
N GLY A 216 25.56 -0.34 -20.28
CA GLY A 216 24.99 -0.80 -21.55
C GLY A 216 23.62 -1.47 -21.52
N VAL A 217 22.89 -1.40 -20.40
CA VAL A 217 21.50 -1.90 -20.31
C VAL A 217 20.52 -0.80 -20.71
N GLN A 218 19.47 -1.16 -21.46
CA GLN A 218 18.47 -0.20 -21.92
C GLN A 218 17.49 0.18 -20.80
N ILE A 219 17.19 1.48 -20.70
CA ILE A 219 16.16 2.04 -19.82
C ILE A 219 14.86 1.24 -19.96
N SER A 220 14.27 0.81 -18.84
CA SER A 220 12.99 0.09 -18.80
C SER A 220 11.93 0.77 -19.69
N THR A 221 11.16 -0.03 -20.42
CA THR A 221 10.08 0.46 -21.29
C THR A 221 9.04 1.30 -20.52
N VAL A 222 8.89 1.04 -19.22
CA VAL A 222 8.05 1.81 -18.29
C VAL A 222 8.64 3.20 -18.09
N ASN A 223 9.92 3.31 -17.75
CA ASN A 223 10.61 4.59 -17.55
C ASN A 223 10.68 5.44 -18.83
N GLN A 224 10.80 4.80 -19.99
CA GLN A 224 10.72 5.50 -21.28
C GLN A 224 9.33 6.11 -21.52
N LYS A 225 8.25 5.37 -21.22
CA LYS A 225 6.87 5.89 -21.31
C LYS A 225 6.62 6.99 -20.28
N LEU A 226 7.09 6.80 -19.05
CA LEU A 226 6.99 7.78 -17.97
C LEU A 226 7.69 9.10 -18.33
N CYS A 227 8.90 9.05 -18.90
CA CYS A 227 9.61 10.23 -19.38
C CYS A 227 8.83 11.00 -20.45
N LYS A 228 8.17 10.30 -21.40
CA LYS A 228 7.33 10.93 -22.42
C LYS A 228 6.12 11.63 -21.79
N LEU A 229 5.46 10.98 -20.84
CA LEU A 229 4.32 11.55 -20.10
C LEU A 229 4.73 12.77 -19.28
N LEU A 230 5.86 12.73 -18.59
CA LEU A 230 6.39 13.85 -17.80
C LEU A 230 6.79 15.04 -18.69
N HIS A 231 7.43 14.79 -19.83
CA HIS A 231 7.84 15.86 -20.75
C HIS A 231 6.65 16.65 -21.31
N SER A 232 5.54 15.96 -21.61
CA SER A 232 4.31 16.59 -22.09
C SER A 232 3.54 17.39 -21.02
N SER A 233 3.91 17.24 -19.74
CA SER A 233 3.13 17.69 -18.59
C SER A 233 2.92 19.21 -18.54
N SER A 234 4.03 19.96 -18.65
CA SER A 234 4.02 21.41 -18.48
C SER A 234 3.23 22.09 -19.61
N SER A 235 3.45 21.65 -20.85
CA SER A 235 2.80 22.24 -22.02
C SER A 235 1.32 21.92 -22.12
N SER A 236 0.91 20.70 -21.74
CA SER A 236 -0.42 20.20 -22.05
C SER A 236 -1.41 20.34 -20.89
N TYR A 237 -0.93 20.44 -19.65
CA TYR A 237 -1.80 20.42 -18.47
C TYR A 237 -1.59 21.61 -17.53
N THR A 238 -0.36 21.89 -17.07
CA THR A 238 -0.15 22.95 -16.06
C THR A 238 -0.26 24.35 -16.65
N LYS A 239 0.29 24.62 -17.84
CA LYS A 239 0.15 25.93 -18.51
C LYS A 239 -1.31 26.26 -18.86
N PRO A 240 -2.10 25.36 -19.47
CA PRO A 240 -3.53 25.61 -19.71
C PRO A 240 -4.33 25.88 -18.43
N LEU A 241 -4.02 25.17 -17.33
CA LEU A 241 -4.66 25.39 -16.03
C LEU A 241 -4.44 26.82 -15.52
N VAL A 242 -3.18 27.27 -15.50
CA VAL A 242 -2.82 28.63 -15.04
C VAL A 242 -3.44 29.68 -15.97
N SER A 243 -3.39 29.45 -17.28
CA SER A 243 -3.98 30.37 -18.27
C SER A 243 -5.49 30.52 -18.08
N ALA A 244 -6.22 29.41 -17.91
CA ALA A 244 -7.66 29.43 -17.71
C ALA A 244 -8.05 30.13 -16.40
N PHE A 245 -7.31 29.89 -15.30
CA PHE A 245 -7.55 30.58 -14.04
C PHE A 245 -7.23 32.08 -14.12
N SER A 246 -6.15 32.45 -14.81
CA SER A 246 -5.77 33.85 -15.05
C SER A 246 -6.83 34.59 -15.86
N GLN A 247 -7.37 33.96 -16.90
CA GLN A 247 -8.45 34.52 -17.72
C GLN A 247 -9.73 34.72 -16.91
N TYR A 248 -10.12 33.72 -16.11
CA TYR A 248 -11.26 33.84 -15.18
C TYR A 248 -11.06 34.98 -14.18
N SER A 249 -9.86 35.07 -13.57
CA SER A 249 -9.51 36.13 -12.62
C SER A 249 -9.50 37.52 -13.25
N GLY A 250 -8.94 37.64 -14.45
CA GLY A 250 -8.87 38.91 -15.19
C GLY A 250 -10.26 39.43 -15.56
N LYS A 251 -11.14 38.55 -16.03
CA LYS A 251 -12.53 38.92 -16.38
C LYS A 251 -13.36 39.31 -15.16
N LEU A 252 -13.20 38.62 -14.03
CA LEU A 252 -13.89 38.99 -12.79
C LEU A 252 -13.36 40.32 -12.23
N HIS A 253 -12.06 40.60 -12.39
CA HIS A 253 -11.49 41.90 -12.04
C HIS A 253 -11.97 43.03 -12.96
N ALA A 254 -12.12 42.76 -14.27
CA ALA A 254 -12.58 43.75 -15.25
C ALA A 254 -14.08 44.05 -15.14
N ASN A 255 -14.90 43.04 -14.83
CA ASN A 255 -16.33 43.20 -14.59
C ASN A 255 -16.71 42.59 -13.24
N PRO A 256 -16.65 43.38 -12.16
CA PRO A 256 -16.87 42.84 -10.83
C PRO A 256 -18.36 42.50 -10.60
N TYR A 257 -19.29 43.01 -11.42
CA TYR A 257 -20.72 42.69 -11.36
C TYR A 257 -21.07 41.31 -11.95
N SER A 258 -20.10 40.62 -12.57
CA SER A 258 -20.28 39.26 -13.06
C SER A 258 -20.41 38.26 -11.90
N THR A 259 -21.34 37.33 -11.99
CA THR A 259 -21.47 36.27 -10.98
C THR A 259 -20.22 35.36 -11.00
N PRO A 260 -19.56 35.15 -9.86
CA PRO A 260 -18.35 34.30 -9.77
C PRO A 260 -18.64 32.79 -9.90
N THR A 261 -19.90 32.41 -10.09
CA THR A 261 -20.34 31.01 -10.24
C THR A 261 -21.08 30.87 -11.57
N GLY A 262 -20.96 29.71 -12.23
CA GLY A 262 -21.67 29.45 -13.48
C GLY A 262 -21.16 30.23 -14.70
N SER A 263 -19.98 30.86 -14.63
CA SER A 263 -19.38 31.54 -15.79
C SER A 263 -18.72 30.54 -16.74
N SER A 264 -18.73 30.85 -18.04
CA SER A 264 -18.05 30.02 -19.06
C SER A 264 -16.55 29.91 -18.79
N ASP A 265 -15.92 30.95 -18.26
CA ASP A 265 -14.49 30.96 -17.91
C ASP A 265 -14.17 30.06 -16.71
N LEU A 266 -15.06 29.99 -15.72
CA LEU A 266 -14.92 29.04 -14.62
C LEU A 266 -15.09 27.60 -15.10
N MET A 267 -15.95 27.36 -16.10
CA MET A 267 -16.08 26.06 -16.75
C MET A 267 -14.82 25.67 -17.51
N GLU A 268 -14.20 26.59 -18.25
CA GLU A 268 -12.91 26.34 -18.91
C GLU A 268 -11.80 25.99 -17.91
N PHE A 269 -11.75 26.68 -16.77
CA PHE A 269 -10.82 26.35 -15.69
C PHE A 269 -11.11 24.96 -15.08
N ALA A 270 -12.38 24.65 -14.80
CA ALA A 270 -12.76 23.33 -14.28
C ALA A 270 -12.41 22.20 -15.25
N LEU A 271 -12.58 22.41 -16.56
CA LEU A 271 -12.17 21.45 -17.58
C LEU A 271 -10.65 21.28 -17.65
N ALA A 272 -9.88 22.37 -17.53
CA ALA A 272 -8.42 22.30 -17.47
C ALA A 272 -7.94 21.55 -16.23
N HIS A 273 -8.58 21.78 -15.07
CA HIS A 273 -8.32 21.06 -13.83
C HIS A 273 -8.63 19.57 -13.96
N ARG A 274 -9.79 19.21 -14.51
CA ARG A 274 -10.17 17.81 -14.76
C ARG A 274 -9.19 17.09 -15.69
N ARG A 275 -8.68 17.76 -16.72
CA ARG A 275 -7.63 17.21 -17.59
C ARG A 275 -6.35 16.93 -16.82
N LEU A 276 -5.95 17.81 -15.90
CA LEU A 276 -4.81 17.57 -15.02
C LEU A 276 -5.05 16.37 -14.09
N VAL A 277 -6.25 16.23 -13.51
CA VAL A 277 -6.60 15.06 -12.68
C VAL A 277 -6.47 13.76 -13.47
N ALA A 278 -7.08 13.69 -14.66
CA ALA A 278 -7.00 12.51 -15.53
C ALA A 278 -5.56 12.18 -15.96
N TYR A 279 -4.73 13.21 -16.17
CA TYR A 279 -3.31 13.03 -16.42
C TYR A 279 -2.58 12.43 -15.21
N LEU A 280 -2.84 12.93 -14.00
CA LEU A 280 -2.23 12.41 -12.78
C LEU A 280 -2.68 10.97 -12.47
N ASP A 281 -3.96 10.65 -12.71
CA ASP A 281 -4.49 9.29 -12.67
C ASP A 281 -3.72 8.36 -13.62
N THR A 282 -3.44 8.83 -14.83
CA THR A 282 -2.69 8.06 -15.84
C THR A 282 -1.21 7.93 -15.48
N LEU A 283 -0.61 8.97 -14.88
CA LEU A 283 0.82 9.02 -14.53
C LEU A 283 1.15 8.14 -13.33
N THR A 284 0.28 8.12 -12.32
CA THR A 284 0.48 7.43 -11.03
C THR A 284 0.90 5.96 -11.15
N PRO A 285 0.22 5.09 -11.93
CA PRO A 285 0.61 3.69 -12.01
C PRO A 285 2.00 3.50 -12.63
N TYR A 286 2.38 4.30 -13.63
CA TYR A 286 3.73 4.24 -14.21
C TYR A 286 4.78 4.65 -13.19
N LEU A 287 4.49 5.67 -12.37
CA LEU A 287 5.40 6.13 -11.33
C LEU A 287 5.55 5.10 -10.21
N GLN A 288 4.47 4.42 -9.81
CA GLN A 288 4.53 3.34 -8.82
C GLN A 288 5.35 2.15 -9.31
N ILE A 289 5.15 1.71 -10.55
CA ILE A 289 5.94 0.61 -11.15
C ILE A 289 7.41 1.01 -11.25
N SER A 290 7.71 2.25 -11.68
CA SER A 290 9.07 2.77 -11.74
C SER A 290 9.77 2.74 -10.38
N LEU A 291 9.08 3.13 -9.31
CA LEU A 291 9.61 3.07 -7.94
C LEU A 291 9.80 1.64 -7.44
N GLN A 292 8.93 0.71 -7.84
CA GLN A 292 9.07 -0.72 -7.52
C GLN A 292 10.27 -1.35 -8.23
N GLU A 293 10.48 -1.03 -9.52
CA GLU A 293 11.69 -1.43 -10.26
C GLU A 293 12.94 -0.91 -9.53
N GLU A 294 12.94 0.35 -9.09
CA GLU A 294 14.07 0.93 -8.36
C GLU A 294 14.32 0.24 -7.01
N CYS A 295 13.28 -0.18 -6.29
CA CYS A 295 13.43 -0.92 -5.03
C CYS A 295 13.92 -2.36 -5.22
N GLY A 296 13.71 -2.94 -6.41
CA GLY A 296 14.16 -4.30 -6.74
C GLY A 296 15.64 -4.39 -7.13
N GLU A 297 16.29 -3.25 -7.38
CA GLU A 297 17.71 -3.19 -7.73
C GLU A 297 18.60 -3.34 -6.48
N SER A 298 19.71 -4.07 -6.62
CA SER A 298 20.65 -4.35 -5.53
C SER A 298 21.34 -3.10 -4.95
N VAL A 299 21.26 -1.97 -5.67
CA VAL A 299 21.81 -0.66 -5.29
C VAL A 299 20.85 0.11 -4.38
N CYS A 300 19.59 -0.33 -4.22
CA CYS A 300 18.61 0.33 -3.37
C CYS A 300 18.88 0.01 -1.89
N GLY A 301 19.45 0.99 -1.16
CA GLY A 301 19.61 0.89 0.29
C GLY A 301 18.28 1.02 1.03
N VAL A 302 18.21 0.50 2.26
CA VAL A 302 17.00 0.47 3.10
C VAL A 302 16.32 1.84 3.25
N GLN A 303 17.10 2.92 3.33
CA GLN A 303 16.57 4.28 3.42
C GLN A 303 15.90 4.76 2.13
N LEU A 304 16.45 4.40 0.97
CA LEU A 304 15.87 4.72 -0.34
C LEU A 304 14.60 3.90 -0.59
N THR A 305 14.58 2.63 -0.16
CA THR A 305 13.38 1.78 -0.21
C THR A 305 12.23 2.36 0.63
N ASP A 306 12.52 2.82 1.85
CA ASP A 306 11.51 3.43 2.72
C ASP A 306 10.93 4.71 2.10
N ILE A 307 11.79 5.61 1.59
CA ILE A 307 11.36 6.83 0.91
C ILE A 307 10.51 6.51 -0.34
N ASN A 308 10.94 5.53 -1.15
CA ASN A 308 10.19 5.10 -2.34
C ASN A 308 8.81 4.52 -1.98
N MET A 309 8.73 3.76 -0.89
CA MET A 309 7.46 3.22 -0.40
C MET A 309 6.54 4.33 0.11
N GLN A 310 7.08 5.31 0.83
CA GLN A 310 6.32 6.49 1.27
C GLN A 310 5.81 7.32 0.09
N ILE A 311 6.62 7.54 -0.94
CA ILE A 311 6.20 8.21 -2.18
C ILE A 311 5.08 7.41 -2.87
N SER A 312 5.28 6.10 -3.04
CA SER A 312 4.30 5.21 -3.68
C SER A 312 2.94 5.23 -2.98
N ASN A 313 2.93 5.32 -1.65
CA ASN A 313 1.72 5.44 -0.82
C ASN A 313 1.09 6.84 -0.85
N THR A 314 1.88 7.88 -1.12
CA THR A 314 1.43 9.28 -1.11
C THR A 314 0.82 9.69 -2.46
N LEU A 315 1.28 9.12 -3.58
CA LEU A 315 0.77 9.41 -4.92
C LEU A 315 -0.74 9.18 -5.08
N PRO A 316 -1.35 8.06 -4.65
CA PRO A 316 -2.80 7.87 -4.71
C PRO A 316 -3.57 8.90 -3.89
N ARG A 317 -3.01 9.34 -2.75
CA ARG A 317 -3.63 10.38 -1.90
C ARG A 317 -3.63 11.73 -2.59
N LEU A 318 -2.59 12.05 -3.37
CA LEU A 318 -2.52 13.27 -4.16
C LEU A 318 -3.65 13.29 -5.20
N VAL A 319 -3.78 12.20 -5.96
CA VAL A 319 -4.81 12.04 -6.98
C VAL A 319 -6.23 12.12 -6.40
N ALA A 320 -6.46 11.49 -5.25
CA ALA A 320 -7.74 11.55 -4.56
C ALA A 320 -8.09 12.98 -4.09
N ALA A 321 -7.10 13.74 -3.62
CA ALA A 321 -7.28 15.14 -3.23
C ALA A 321 -7.62 16.02 -4.45
N PHE A 322 -6.96 15.81 -5.59
CA PHE A 322 -7.31 16.47 -6.86
C PHE A 322 -8.71 16.13 -7.32
N SER A 323 -9.08 14.85 -7.31
CA SER A 323 -10.42 14.39 -7.71
C SER A 323 -11.52 14.99 -6.84
N THR A 324 -11.26 15.11 -5.53
CA THR A 324 -12.18 15.75 -4.59
C THR A 324 -12.36 17.24 -4.90
N ALA A 325 -11.26 17.95 -5.18
CA ALA A 325 -11.31 19.36 -5.57
C ALA A 325 -12.05 19.54 -6.90
N ASP A 326 -11.84 18.64 -7.87
CA ASP A 326 -12.49 18.65 -9.18
C ASP A 326 -14.01 18.53 -9.09
N ASN A 327 -14.51 17.66 -8.20
CA ASN A 327 -15.95 17.49 -7.99
C ASN A 327 -16.60 18.80 -7.50
N TYR A 328 -16.02 19.45 -6.50
CA TYR A 328 -16.57 20.71 -5.99
C TYR A 328 -16.38 21.86 -6.97
N LEU A 329 -15.26 21.90 -7.69
CA LEU A 329 -15.00 22.91 -8.73
C LEU A 329 -15.99 22.77 -9.90
N SER A 330 -16.25 21.54 -10.34
CA SER A 330 -17.24 21.23 -11.38
C SER A 330 -18.66 21.62 -10.96
N LEU A 331 -19.02 21.42 -9.69
CA LEU A 331 -20.30 21.86 -9.14
C LEU A 331 -20.42 23.39 -9.15
N LEU A 332 -19.36 24.12 -8.79
CA LEU A 332 -19.35 25.59 -8.84
C LEU A 332 -19.38 26.13 -10.28
N ALA A 333 -18.71 25.47 -11.21
CA ALA A 333 -18.65 25.82 -12.61
C ALA A 333 -20.01 25.66 -13.32
N ARG A 334 -20.84 24.70 -12.90
CA ARG A 334 -22.19 24.50 -13.44
C ARG A 334 -23.19 25.56 -12.97
N GLY A 335 -22.87 26.30 -11.92
CA GLY A 335 -23.79 27.26 -11.30
C GLY A 335 -25.00 26.58 -10.63
N PRO A 336 -25.91 27.37 -10.04
CA PRO A 336 -27.17 26.84 -9.51
C PRO A 336 -28.04 26.36 -10.68
N VAL A 337 -28.02 25.06 -10.96
CA VAL A 337 -29.02 24.39 -11.81
C VAL A 337 -30.31 24.28 -11.00
N GLU A 338 -31.48 24.36 -11.64
CA GLU A 338 -32.78 24.09 -10.99
C GLU A 338 -32.69 22.80 -10.15
N GLY A 339 -32.68 22.94 -8.82
CA GLY A 339 -32.51 21.83 -7.87
C GLY A 339 -31.31 21.95 -6.91
N VAL A 340 -30.26 22.72 -7.24
CA VAL A 340 -29.17 23.06 -6.31
C VAL A 340 -29.47 24.39 -5.66
N SER A 341 -30.02 24.35 -4.45
CA SER A 341 -30.37 25.57 -3.69
C SER A 341 -29.14 26.45 -3.48
N VAL A 342 -29.30 27.77 -3.62
CA VAL A 342 -28.29 28.79 -3.24
C VAL A 342 -27.74 28.55 -1.82
N ALA A 343 -28.50 27.86 -0.95
CA ALA A 343 -28.10 27.44 0.39
C ALA A 343 -26.96 26.42 0.45
N SER A 344 -26.68 25.64 -0.61
CA SER A 344 -25.59 24.67 -0.63
C SER A 344 -24.25 25.25 -1.10
N LEU A 345 -24.26 26.46 -1.67
CA LEU A 345 -23.04 27.13 -2.16
C LEU A 345 -21.98 27.36 -1.06
N PRO A 346 -22.34 27.83 0.16
CA PRO A 346 -21.38 27.98 1.26
C PRO A 346 -20.72 26.65 1.66
N VAL A 347 -21.50 25.56 1.64
CA VAL A 347 -20.99 24.22 1.97
C VAL A 347 -20.02 23.74 0.90
N CYS A 348 -20.35 23.91 -0.39
CA CYS A 348 -19.45 23.58 -1.50
C CYS A 348 -18.14 24.36 -1.43
N LEU A 349 -18.19 25.67 -1.16
CA LEU A 349 -16.99 26.50 -1.02
C LEU A 349 -16.15 26.10 0.19
N GLN A 350 -16.78 25.77 1.32
CA GLN A 350 -16.08 25.28 2.51
C GLN A 350 -15.39 23.94 2.23
N ARG A 351 -16.05 23.02 1.54
CA ARG A 351 -15.48 21.72 1.16
C ARG A 351 -14.35 21.85 0.15
N LEU A 352 -14.49 22.73 -0.84
CA LEU A 352 -13.42 23.05 -1.78
C LEU A 352 -12.19 23.61 -1.04
N LYS A 353 -12.39 24.54 -0.10
CA LYS A 353 -11.30 25.09 0.72
C LYS A 353 -10.57 24.01 1.52
N ILE A 354 -11.29 23.03 2.06
CA ILE A 354 -10.69 21.90 2.78
C ILE A 354 -9.89 21.04 1.80
N SER A 355 -10.48 20.68 0.65
CA SER A 355 -9.82 19.87 -0.38
C SER A 355 -8.53 20.52 -0.92
N ILE A 356 -8.52 21.83 -1.12
CA ILE A 356 -7.32 22.57 -1.57
C ILE A 356 -6.23 22.55 -0.50
N ARG A 357 -6.60 22.64 0.79
CA ARG A 357 -5.64 22.55 1.90
C ARG A 357 -5.04 21.16 2.01
N ASP A 358 -5.88 20.14 1.90
CA ASP A 358 -5.45 18.74 1.92
C ASP A 358 -4.49 18.49 0.74
N LEU A 359 -4.85 18.98 -0.45
CA LEU A 359 -4.01 18.92 -1.63
C LEU A 359 -2.63 19.56 -1.40
N HIS A 360 -2.60 20.78 -0.85
CA HIS A 360 -1.35 21.48 -0.54
C HIS A 360 -0.49 20.68 0.44
N SER A 361 -1.07 20.12 1.50
CA SER A 361 -0.34 19.30 2.48
C SER A 361 0.27 18.04 1.87
N VAL A 362 -0.42 17.39 0.94
CA VAL A 362 0.09 16.18 0.26
C VAL A 362 1.21 16.54 -0.72
N LEU A 363 1.11 17.66 -1.42
CA LEU A 363 2.17 18.16 -2.30
C LEU A 363 3.42 18.54 -1.52
N GLU A 364 3.27 19.19 -0.38
CA GLU A 364 4.37 19.53 0.51
C GLU A 364 5.07 18.27 1.03
N ALA A 365 4.31 17.25 1.44
CA ALA A 365 4.85 15.96 1.82
C ALA A 365 5.65 15.29 0.68
N LEU A 366 5.11 15.28 -0.54
CA LEU A 366 5.85 14.75 -1.70
C LEU A 366 7.11 15.56 -1.98
N HIS A 367 7.03 16.88 -1.97
CA HIS A 367 8.18 17.74 -2.18
C HIS A 367 9.29 17.45 -1.16
N ASN A 368 8.93 17.30 0.12
CA ASN A 368 9.86 16.94 1.17
C ASN A 368 10.51 15.58 0.92
N LEU A 369 9.74 14.56 0.54
CA LEU A 369 10.26 13.23 0.22
C LEU A 369 11.24 13.24 -0.97
N TYR A 370 10.95 14.02 -2.01
CA TYR A 370 11.83 14.14 -3.18
C TYR A 370 13.05 15.06 -2.94
N SER A 371 12.94 16.02 -2.03
CA SER A 371 14.04 16.91 -1.63
C SER A 371 14.93 16.32 -0.54
N SER A 372 14.49 15.24 0.11
CA SER A 372 15.27 14.54 1.13
C SER A 372 16.59 14.07 0.52
N LYS A 373 17.70 14.51 1.13
CA LYS A 373 19.01 13.98 0.78
C LYS A 373 19.10 12.56 1.30
N ILE A 374 19.42 11.62 0.41
CA ILE A 374 19.67 10.22 0.69
C ILE A 374 21.16 9.98 0.56
#